data_AF-A0A0G1Y5X6-F1
#
_entry.id   AF-A0A0G1Y5X6-F1
#
_cell.length_a   1.000
_cell.length_b   1.000
_cell.length_c   1.000
_cell.angle_alpha   90.00
_cell.angle_beta   90.00
_cell.angle_gamma   90.00
#
_symmetry.space_group_name_H-M   'P 1'
#
loop_
_entity.id
_entity.type
_entity.pdbx_description
1 polymer ?
#
loop_
_entity_poly.entity_id
_entity_poly.type
_entity_poly.pdbx_seq_one_letter_code
_entity_poly.pdbx_strand_id
1 'polypeptide(L)'
;MARLPQPGGDEGEWGEILNDYLSQTLKSDGTIKDNVVTNAALAPDSVSTASIVDNAIAEPQLSAPVRAKLNASANAVLLTSNQTIEGVKTFTDIVLAPTYRAAGTNHMQMGGGEYPSVGTLNSSNVITSQMISDPVSGSIFFDYSENLGGSFYIRNNPVDGAHLLRVNESAATFAINVVAPSLRITGGTPEQGKVLTSDATGNATWQAPTGGESTQFSGDMIKLKELYQPIVGVLPESELLQDEYIHDNVDVGNYTAISGTLWNSPRFNTQSQSFVSNIPGNPAGGCTNKTNGRDVGSCFDFEFELTGDKFAIHMQTFGYFDTQIYVEHEGQMMKIQSYPLADDYSGMNFRSIRFARYATRRIRIVMPFIYFFQIVHEANAVLRKTPDRPMIAVTGDSYVDASGAYNQGSARSYATAGTVDAIIEATGFAVLRLGQGGTGYFNNATGAASDTPGPVNSTRFFSSQRVATLSEVGAGSLVALVVNGTINDGELSGGTALMKARALEGFQAVNAFDAGISIVAISPEPINNPAAGNVHDLNRLGVMEAIDEHPQGIGFIDFYNPSDPLWTGTGTEASPQNDQQTQLVGFDTIHANWAGYKLYGQRIAAEMSEMKIPIERAWL
;
A
#
# COMPACT_ATOMS: atom_id res chain seq x y z
N MET A 1 -63.03 92.55 -61.77
CA MET A 1 -62.64 92.20 -60.38
C MET A 1 -63.55 91.08 -59.94
N ALA A 2 -62.97 90.01 -59.39
CA ALA A 2 -63.69 88.96 -58.68
C ALA A 2 -64.62 89.61 -57.64
N ARG A 3 -65.93 89.43 -57.81
CA ARG A 3 -66.97 89.95 -56.90
C ARG A 3 -67.98 88.86 -56.63
N LEU A 4 -68.74 89.00 -55.55
CA LEU A 4 -69.88 88.11 -55.33
C LEU A 4 -70.98 88.37 -56.40
N PRO A 5 -71.69 87.33 -56.89
CA PRO A 5 -72.83 87.50 -57.78
C PRO A 5 -73.96 88.31 -57.11
N GLN A 6 -74.69 89.12 -57.88
CA GLN A 6 -75.82 89.92 -57.39
C GLN A 6 -77.18 89.28 -57.74
N PRO A 7 -78.05 89.00 -56.74
CA PRO A 7 -79.31 88.30 -56.98
C PRO A 7 -80.25 89.09 -57.89
N GLY A 8 -80.76 88.45 -58.94
CA GLY A 8 -81.67 89.06 -59.92
C GLY A 8 -81.01 90.00 -60.95
N GLY A 9 -79.72 90.34 -60.79
CA GLY A 9 -78.99 91.21 -61.71
C GLY A 9 -78.05 90.48 -62.68
N ASP A 10 -77.56 89.29 -62.31
CA ASP A 10 -76.55 88.54 -63.09
C ASP A 10 -77.12 87.21 -63.66
N GLU A 11 -78.44 87.13 -63.88
CA GLU A 11 -79.11 85.89 -64.30
C GLU A 11 -78.49 85.30 -65.58
N GLY A 12 -78.05 84.04 -65.51
CA GLY A 12 -77.31 83.35 -66.58
C GLY A 12 -75.78 83.28 -66.39
N GLU A 13 -75.17 84.20 -65.63
CA GLU A 13 -73.69 84.34 -65.49
C GLU A 13 -73.19 84.10 -64.05
N TRP A 14 -74.09 83.74 -63.14
CA TRP A 14 -73.79 83.54 -61.71
C TRP A 14 -72.63 82.58 -61.42
N GLY A 15 -72.59 81.47 -62.16
CA GLY A 15 -71.59 80.42 -61.95
C GLY A 15 -70.17 80.92 -62.23
N GLU A 16 -69.98 81.65 -63.33
CA GLU A 16 -68.66 82.17 -63.71
C GLU A 16 -68.17 83.22 -62.72
N ILE A 17 -69.04 84.17 -62.34
CA ILE A 17 -68.69 85.23 -61.37
C ILE A 17 -68.33 84.64 -60.00
N LEU A 18 -69.11 83.66 -59.53
CA LEU A 18 -68.82 83.00 -58.25
C LEU A 18 -67.48 82.24 -58.31
N ASN A 19 -67.21 81.52 -59.41
CA ASN A 19 -65.97 80.80 -59.58
C ASN A 19 -64.76 81.73 -59.63
N ASP A 20 -64.85 82.87 -60.31
CA ASP A 20 -63.81 83.89 -60.33
C ASP A 20 -63.53 84.44 -58.92
N TYR A 21 -64.57 84.65 -58.10
CA TYR A 21 -64.43 85.08 -56.71
C TYR A 21 -63.78 84.01 -55.83
N LEU A 22 -64.28 82.78 -55.87
CA LEU A 22 -63.74 81.68 -55.07
C LEU A 22 -62.31 81.33 -55.47
N SER A 23 -61.96 81.49 -56.76
CA SER A 23 -60.60 81.26 -57.25
C SER A 23 -59.56 82.21 -56.66
N GLN A 24 -59.95 83.29 -55.96
CA GLN A 24 -58.99 84.16 -55.26
C GLN A 24 -58.36 83.44 -54.06
N THR A 25 -59.12 82.64 -53.32
CA THR A 25 -58.67 81.99 -52.09
C THR A 25 -58.59 80.47 -52.19
N LEU A 26 -59.34 79.87 -53.11
CA LEU A 26 -59.38 78.42 -53.33
C LEU A 26 -58.64 78.01 -54.60
N LYS A 27 -58.01 76.83 -54.55
CA LYS A 27 -57.52 76.10 -55.72
C LYS A 27 -58.73 75.61 -56.52
N SER A 28 -58.50 75.21 -57.77
CA SER A 28 -59.58 74.72 -58.66
C SER A 28 -60.24 73.44 -58.15
N ASP A 29 -59.62 72.71 -57.20
CA ASP A 29 -60.19 71.54 -56.53
C ASP A 29 -61.03 71.88 -55.29
N GLY A 30 -61.19 73.17 -54.97
CA GLY A 30 -61.96 73.65 -53.82
C GLY A 30 -61.18 73.74 -52.50
N THR A 31 -59.92 73.31 -52.46
CA THR A 31 -59.07 73.47 -51.26
C THR A 31 -58.48 74.88 -51.16
N ILE A 32 -58.08 75.31 -49.97
CA ILE A 32 -57.48 76.64 -49.77
C ILE A 32 -56.09 76.70 -50.44
N LYS A 33 -55.76 77.80 -51.13
CA LYS A 33 -54.41 78.01 -51.69
C LYS A 33 -53.35 78.17 -50.61
N ASP A 34 -52.13 77.77 -50.93
CA ASP A 34 -50.99 77.89 -50.02
C ASP A 34 -50.80 79.37 -49.62
N ASN A 35 -50.46 79.61 -48.35
CA ASN A 35 -50.23 80.93 -47.76
C ASN A 35 -51.43 81.90 -47.74
N VAL A 36 -52.66 81.44 -48.04
CA VAL A 36 -53.87 82.27 -47.89
C VAL A 36 -54.24 82.47 -46.42
N VAL A 37 -54.08 81.43 -45.59
CA VAL A 37 -54.26 81.57 -44.14
C VAL A 37 -52.96 82.09 -43.54
N THR A 38 -52.94 83.40 -43.24
CA THR A 38 -51.83 84.08 -42.56
C THR A 38 -52.15 84.28 -41.08
N ASN A 39 -51.18 84.73 -40.28
CA ASN A 39 -51.42 85.04 -38.86
C ASN A 39 -52.57 86.03 -38.64
N ALA A 40 -52.86 86.92 -39.60
CA ALA A 40 -53.98 87.86 -39.51
C ALA A 40 -55.36 87.20 -39.73
N ALA A 41 -55.39 86.04 -40.40
CA ALA A 41 -56.61 85.27 -40.65
C ALA A 41 -56.94 84.29 -39.50
N LEU A 42 -56.00 84.06 -38.59
CA LEU A 42 -56.18 83.20 -37.42
C LEU A 42 -56.52 84.06 -36.19
N ALA A 43 -57.74 83.95 -35.69
CA ALA A 43 -58.11 84.54 -34.40
C ALA A 43 -57.41 83.80 -33.24
N PRO A 44 -57.22 84.44 -32.07
CA PRO A 44 -56.76 83.74 -30.88
C PRO A 44 -57.60 82.48 -30.62
N ASP A 45 -56.93 81.37 -30.30
CA ASP A 45 -57.51 80.04 -30.05
C ASP A 45 -58.31 79.42 -31.22
N SER A 46 -58.26 79.99 -32.43
CA SER A 46 -58.93 79.41 -33.61
C SER A 46 -58.34 78.07 -34.06
N VAL A 47 -57.08 77.81 -33.73
CA VAL A 47 -56.43 76.50 -33.87
C VAL A 47 -56.27 75.91 -32.48
N SER A 48 -57.24 75.08 -32.08
CA SER A 48 -57.23 74.37 -30.80
C SER A 48 -56.48 73.03 -30.92
N THR A 49 -56.28 72.35 -29.78
CA THR A 49 -55.75 70.98 -29.78
C THR A 49 -56.61 70.01 -30.59
N ALA A 50 -57.93 70.24 -30.71
CA ALA A 50 -58.80 69.44 -31.55
C ALA A 50 -58.62 69.71 -33.06
N SER A 51 -58.05 70.87 -33.40
CA SER A 51 -57.84 71.32 -34.79
C SER A 51 -56.49 70.86 -35.37
N ILE A 52 -55.56 70.44 -34.52
CA ILE A 52 -54.25 69.90 -34.92
C ILE A 52 -54.36 68.37 -34.93
N VAL A 53 -54.12 67.76 -36.09
CA VAL A 53 -54.12 66.29 -36.21
C VAL A 53 -52.93 65.71 -35.43
N ASP A 54 -53.14 64.57 -34.78
CA ASP A 54 -52.08 63.85 -34.06
C ASP A 54 -50.84 63.66 -34.95
N ASN A 55 -49.66 63.94 -34.39
CA ASN A 55 -48.35 63.87 -35.05
C ASN A 55 -48.10 64.88 -36.19
N ALA A 56 -48.98 65.88 -36.41
CA ALA A 56 -48.76 66.89 -37.45
C ALA A 56 -47.56 67.82 -37.19
N ILE A 57 -47.07 67.89 -35.94
CA ILE A 57 -45.89 68.68 -35.54
C ILE A 57 -44.75 67.73 -35.21
N ALA A 58 -43.86 67.51 -36.17
CA ALA A 58 -42.60 66.79 -36.04
C ALA A 58 -41.47 67.70 -35.51
N GLU A 59 -40.44 67.10 -34.92
CA GLU A 59 -39.31 67.83 -34.32
C GLU A 59 -38.70 68.93 -35.22
N PRO A 60 -38.51 68.74 -36.55
CA PRO A 60 -37.96 69.79 -37.42
C PRO A 60 -38.80 71.07 -37.49
N GLN A 61 -40.09 71.00 -37.20
CA GLN A 61 -41.01 72.15 -37.18
C GLN A 61 -40.87 72.97 -35.88
N LEU A 62 -40.20 72.44 -34.86
CA LEU A 62 -39.90 73.16 -33.62
C LEU A 62 -38.66 74.05 -33.79
N SER A 63 -38.62 75.15 -33.04
CA SER A 63 -37.48 76.07 -33.08
C SER A 63 -36.19 75.41 -32.59
N ALA A 64 -35.05 75.86 -33.11
CA ALA A 64 -33.74 75.29 -32.75
C ALA A 64 -33.46 75.24 -31.23
N PRO A 65 -33.80 76.28 -30.41
CA PRO A 65 -33.60 76.22 -28.97
C PRO A 65 -34.43 75.15 -28.27
N VAL A 66 -35.64 74.86 -28.77
CA VAL A 66 -36.52 73.83 -28.19
C VAL A 66 -35.97 72.43 -28.47
N ARG A 67 -35.54 72.17 -29.71
CA ARG A 67 -34.92 70.89 -30.10
C ARG A 67 -33.67 70.58 -29.27
N ALA A 68 -32.82 71.59 -29.04
CA ALA A 68 -31.60 71.41 -28.25
C ALA A 68 -31.89 70.97 -26.81
N LYS A 69 -32.92 71.55 -26.18
CA LYS A 69 -33.33 71.16 -24.82
C LYS A 69 -33.91 69.75 -24.77
N LEU A 70 -34.71 69.37 -25.76
CA LEU A 70 -35.33 68.04 -25.84
C LEU A 70 -34.25 66.95 -25.98
N ASN A 71 -33.26 67.16 -26.86
CA ASN A 71 -32.20 66.18 -27.14
C ASN A 71 -31.18 66.03 -26.01
N ALA A 72 -30.95 67.09 -25.22
CA ALA A 72 -30.11 66.99 -24.02
C ALA A 72 -30.74 66.11 -22.93
N SER A 73 -32.08 66.15 -22.78
CA SER A 73 -32.80 65.32 -21.80
C SER A 73 -32.77 63.83 -22.14
N ALA A 74 -32.68 63.46 -23.42
CA ALA A 74 -32.70 62.07 -23.86
C ALA A 74 -31.44 61.28 -23.49
N ASN A 75 -30.34 61.96 -23.13
CA ASN A 75 -29.04 61.34 -22.81
C ASN A 75 -28.64 61.45 -21.33
N ALA A 76 -29.54 61.95 -20.47
CA ALA A 76 -29.28 62.09 -19.04
C ALA A 76 -29.67 60.82 -18.28
N VAL A 77 -28.85 60.43 -17.28
CA VAL A 77 -29.25 59.45 -16.27
C VAL A 77 -30.09 60.18 -15.22
N LEU A 78 -31.37 59.79 -15.07
CA LEU A 78 -32.26 60.39 -14.08
C LEU A 78 -32.08 59.67 -12.74
N LEU A 79 -31.78 60.42 -11.67
CA LEU A 79 -31.50 59.86 -10.34
C LEU A 79 -32.76 59.58 -9.50
N THR A 80 -33.95 59.69 -10.10
CA THR A 80 -35.24 59.70 -9.37
C THR A 80 -36.02 58.39 -9.49
N SER A 81 -35.54 57.40 -10.25
CA SER A 81 -36.17 56.07 -10.35
C SER A 81 -35.20 55.02 -10.88
N ASN A 82 -35.58 53.74 -10.82
CA ASN A 82 -34.82 52.65 -11.44
C ASN A 82 -34.79 52.84 -12.96
N GLN A 83 -33.59 52.81 -13.54
CA GLN A 83 -33.40 52.93 -15.00
C GLN A 83 -32.55 51.79 -15.53
N THR A 84 -32.92 51.25 -16.69
CA THR A 84 -32.06 50.37 -17.49
C THR A 84 -31.23 51.27 -18.41
N ILE A 85 -29.90 51.22 -18.29
CA ILE A 85 -29.00 51.99 -19.14
C ILE A 85 -28.51 51.07 -20.27
N GLU A 86 -28.90 51.35 -21.50
CA GLU A 86 -28.40 50.63 -22.68
C GLU A 86 -27.11 51.27 -23.23
N GLY A 87 -26.17 50.44 -23.68
CA GLY A 87 -24.88 50.85 -24.28
C GLY A 87 -23.73 51.08 -23.28
N VAL A 88 -22.54 51.43 -23.80
CA VAL A 88 -21.35 51.74 -22.99
C VAL A 88 -21.35 53.23 -22.63
N LYS A 89 -21.30 53.54 -21.33
CA LYS A 89 -21.07 54.91 -20.82
C LYS A 89 -19.70 54.95 -20.14
N THR A 90 -18.85 55.87 -20.59
CA THR A 90 -17.52 56.08 -19.99
C THR A 90 -17.61 57.18 -18.95
N PHE A 91 -17.32 56.85 -17.71
CA PHE A 91 -17.18 57.84 -16.64
C PHE A 91 -15.71 58.22 -16.54
N THR A 92 -15.42 59.53 -16.54
CA THR A 92 -14.06 60.06 -16.44
C THR A 92 -13.56 60.16 -14.99
N ASP A 93 -14.46 60.00 -14.03
CA ASP A 93 -14.19 59.98 -12.59
C ASP A 93 -14.71 58.68 -11.97
N ILE A 94 -14.16 58.31 -10.80
CA ILE A 94 -14.66 57.17 -10.03
C ILE A 94 -16.16 57.37 -9.75
N VAL A 95 -16.93 56.32 -10.04
CA VAL A 95 -18.35 56.26 -9.67
C VAL A 95 -18.43 56.08 -8.15
N LEU A 96 -18.52 57.19 -7.42
CA LEU A 96 -18.84 57.20 -6.01
C LEU A 96 -20.35 56.99 -5.86
N ALA A 97 -20.78 55.84 -5.33
CA ALA A 97 -22.16 55.66 -4.88
C ALA A 97 -22.28 56.20 -3.44
N PRO A 98 -22.81 57.41 -3.19
CA PRO A 98 -22.65 58.04 -1.88
C PRO A 98 -23.57 57.42 -0.82
N THR A 99 -24.68 56.79 -1.20
CA THR A 99 -25.60 56.15 -0.25
C THR A 99 -26.68 55.35 -0.98
N TYR A 100 -26.60 54.01 -0.96
CA TYR A 100 -27.78 53.15 -1.02
C TYR A 100 -27.71 52.12 0.11
N ARG A 101 -28.30 52.56 1.23
CA ARG A 101 -28.54 51.81 2.46
C ARG A 101 -29.96 51.25 2.37
N ALA A 102 -30.12 49.99 1.98
CA ALA A 102 -31.29 49.23 2.36
C ALA A 102 -30.92 48.40 3.59
N ALA A 103 -31.65 48.57 4.70
CA ALA A 103 -31.45 47.73 5.88
C ALA A 103 -31.86 46.29 5.53
N GLY A 104 -30.96 45.33 5.71
CA GLY A 104 -31.24 43.89 5.54
C GLY A 104 -30.67 43.21 4.28
N THR A 105 -29.85 43.89 3.47
CA THR A 105 -29.19 43.29 2.28
C THR A 105 -27.66 43.35 2.37
N ASN A 106 -26.98 42.28 1.93
CA ASN A 106 -25.52 42.20 1.88
C ASN A 106 -24.98 43.03 0.70
N HIS A 107 -23.97 43.88 0.93
CA HIS A 107 -23.38 44.73 -0.10
C HIS A 107 -21.88 44.42 -0.30
N MET A 108 -21.36 44.70 -1.50
CA MET A 108 -19.93 44.59 -1.86
C MET A 108 -19.32 46.00 -1.90
N GLN A 109 -18.33 46.26 -1.03
CA GLN A 109 -17.55 47.50 -1.02
C GLN A 109 -16.21 47.27 -1.72
N MET A 110 -15.84 48.15 -2.65
CA MET A 110 -14.52 48.19 -3.26
C MET A 110 -13.77 49.42 -2.71
N GLY A 111 -12.69 49.20 -1.96
CA GLY A 111 -11.86 50.25 -1.36
C GLY A 111 -10.59 50.47 -2.17
N GLY A 112 -10.33 51.71 -2.61
CA GLY A 112 -9.07 52.12 -3.21
C GLY A 112 -8.22 52.88 -2.19
N GLY A 113 -7.26 52.21 -1.58
CA GLY A 113 -6.27 52.79 -0.66
C GLY A 113 -4.90 52.11 -0.85
N GLU A 114 -3.98 52.29 0.11
CA GLU A 114 -2.65 51.65 0.10
C GLU A 114 -2.73 50.12 -0.03
N TYR A 115 -3.85 49.53 0.41
CA TYR A 115 -4.21 48.14 0.21
C TYR A 115 -5.62 48.05 -0.40
N PRO A 116 -5.75 47.86 -1.72
CA PRO A 116 -7.05 47.71 -2.37
C PRO A 116 -7.78 46.50 -1.82
N SER A 117 -9.08 46.64 -1.51
CA SER A 117 -9.87 45.55 -0.96
C SER A 117 -11.28 45.46 -1.52
N VAL A 118 -11.82 44.25 -1.45
CA VAL A 118 -13.20 43.91 -1.77
C VAL A 118 -13.81 43.24 -0.55
N GLY A 119 -14.79 43.88 0.10
CA GLY A 119 -15.38 43.39 1.34
C GLY A 119 -16.90 43.29 1.34
N THR A 120 -17.44 42.35 2.11
CA THR A 120 -18.87 42.27 2.45
C THR A 120 -19.12 42.94 3.79
N LEU A 121 -20.13 43.80 3.89
CA LEU A 121 -20.48 44.48 5.13
C LEU A 121 -21.79 43.92 5.70
N ASN A 122 -21.91 43.87 7.03
CA ASN A 122 -23.20 43.62 7.68
C ASN A 122 -24.06 44.90 7.72
N SER A 123 -25.28 44.76 8.25
CA SER A 123 -26.25 45.83 8.43
C SER A 123 -25.79 46.99 9.32
N SER A 124 -24.67 46.84 10.05
CA SER A 124 -24.09 47.83 10.96
C SER A 124 -22.83 48.49 10.39
N ASN A 125 -22.55 48.35 9.09
CA ASN A 125 -21.36 48.87 8.39
C ASN A 125 -20.02 48.31 8.90
N VAL A 126 -20.04 47.10 9.46
CA VAL A 126 -18.83 46.42 9.85
C VAL A 126 -18.46 45.43 8.74
N ILE A 127 -17.20 45.47 8.31
CA ILE A 127 -16.66 44.50 7.35
C ILE A 127 -16.74 43.11 7.99
N THR A 128 -17.44 42.20 7.33
CA THR A 128 -17.66 40.81 7.79
C THR A 128 -16.73 39.82 7.10
N SER A 129 -16.29 40.14 5.88
CA SER A 129 -15.22 39.44 5.20
C SER A 129 -14.61 40.38 4.17
N GLN A 130 -13.29 40.31 3.96
CA GLN A 130 -12.63 41.07 2.90
C GLN A 130 -11.52 40.28 2.23
N MET A 131 -11.34 40.54 0.94
CA MET A 131 -10.16 40.18 0.17
C MET A 131 -9.32 41.44 0.02
N ILE A 132 -8.11 41.46 0.57
CA ILE A 132 -7.14 42.55 0.48
C ILE A 132 -6.04 42.14 -0.49
N SER A 133 -5.70 43.00 -1.44
CA SER A 133 -4.51 42.82 -2.27
C SER A 133 -3.35 43.61 -1.67
N ASP A 134 -2.22 42.96 -1.45
CA ASP A 134 -0.98 43.64 -1.10
C ASP A 134 -0.19 43.96 -2.37
N PRO A 135 -0.09 45.24 -2.75
CA PRO A 135 0.58 45.63 -3.97
C PRO A 135 2.10 45.45 -3.92
N VAL A 136 2.71 45.29 -2.73
CA VAL A 136 4.16 45.14 -2.57
C VAL A 136 4.59 43.70 -2.81
N SER A 137 3.86 42.72 -2.27
CA SER A 137 4.19 41.29 -2.42
C SER A 137 3.44 40.60 -3.56
N GLY A 138 2.39 41.22 -4.11
CA GLY A 138 1.48 40.59 -5.08
C GLY A 138 0.58 39.52 -4.46
N SER A 139 0.57 39.41 -3.13
CA SER A 139 -0.24 38.43 -2.40
C SER A 139 -1.67 38.92 -2.23
N ILE A 140 -2.61 37.99 -2.23
CA ILE A 140 -4.02 38.24 -1.89
C ILE A 140 -4.25 37.67 -0.49
N PHE A 141 -4.58 38.55 0.46
CA PHE A 141 -4.91 38.20 1.83
C PHE A 141 -6.43 38.15 2.00
N PHE A 142 -6.94 37.04 2.50
CA PHE A 142 -8.30 36.99 3.03
C PHE A 142 -8.21 37.36 4.50
N ASP A 143 -8.32 38.66 4.78
CA ASP A 143 -8.25 39.18 6.13
C ASP A 143 -9.61 39.00 6.82
N TYR A 144 -9.57 38.29 7.94
CA TYR A 144 -10.69 38.11 8.85
C TYR A 144 -10.21 38.59 10.21
N SER A 145 -10.60 39.80 10.63
CA SER A 145 -10.09 40.33 11.89
C SER A 145 -10.76 39.66 13.10
N GLU A 146 -9.95 39.26 14.08
CA GLU A 146 -10.30 38.53 15.31
C GLU A 146 -11.41 39.18 16.15
N ASN A 147 -11.74 40.47 15.96
CA ASN A 147 -12.81 41.12 16.72
C ASN A 147 -14.22 40.58 16.40
N LEU A 148 -14.39 39.66 15.42
CA LEU A 148 -15.71 39.21 14.93
C LEU A 148 -15.94 37.68 14.85
N GLY A 149 -14.99 36.82 15.27
CA GLY A 149 -15.26 35.42 15.63
C GLY A 149 -15.74 34.47 14.52
N GLY A 150 -15.12 34.45 13.34
CA GLY A 150 -15.51 33.59 12.22
C GLY A 150 -14.33 32.78 11.68
N SER A 151 -14.63 31.56 11.24
CA SER A 151 -13.65 30.60 10.72
C SER A 151 -13.57 30.68 9.20
N PHE A 152 -12.38 30.46 8.63
CA PHE A 152 -12.24 30.20 7.19
C PHE A 152 -12.71 28.77 6.89
N TYR A 153 -13.65 28.66 5.95
CA TYR A 153 -14.27 27.39 5.57
C TYR A 153 -14.08 27.12 4.08
N ILE A 154 -13.34 26.06 3.74
CA ILE A 154 -13.43 25.45 2.39
C ILE A 154 -14.58 24.43 2.46
N ARG A 155 -15.59 24.55 1.60
CA ARG A 155 -16.74 23.61 1.54
C ARG A 155 -16.68 22.78 0.27
N ASN A 156 -17.05 21.51 0.35
CA ASN A 156 -17.13 20.62 -0.82
C ASN A 156 -18.41 20.88 -1.65
N ASN A 157 -19.49 21.30 -0.98
CA ASN A 157 -20.79 21.58 -1.60
C ASN A 157 -21.50 22.69 -0.81
N PRO A 158 -21.97 23.78 -1.44
CA PRO A 158 -22.67 24.87 -0.73
C PRO A 158 -24.02 24.45 -0.10
N VAL A 159 -24.60 23.31 -0.49
CA VAL A 159 -25.94 22.88 -0.05
C VAL A 159 -25.92 22.07 1.26
N ASP A 160 -24.87 21.27 1.50
CA ASP A 160 -24.87 20.24 2.56
C ASP A 160 -24.24 20.69 3.89
N GLY A 161 -23.70 21.90 3.97
CA GLY A 161 -23.19 22.49 5.22
C GLY A 161 -21.88 21.89 5.79
N ALA A 162 -21.32 20.84 5.19
CA ALA A 162 -20.08 20.21 5.63
C ALA A 162 -18.83 21.01 5.22
N HIS A 163 -17.93 21.26 6.17
CA HIS A 163 -16.67 22.00 5.95
C HIS A 163 -15.49 21.02 5.79
N LEU A 164 -14.68 21.20 4.75
CA LEU A 164 -13.50 20.38 4.45
C LEU A 164 -12.28 20.76 5.30
N LEU A 165 -12.10 22.06 5.53
CA LEU A 165 -11.06 22.62 6.39
C LEU A 165 -11.70 23.76 7.20
N ARG A 166 -11.56 23.69 8.52
CA ARG A 166 -11.85 24.81 9.43
C ARG A 166 -10.51 25.30 9.97
N VAL A 167 -10.17 26.56 9.70
CA VAL A 167 -9.07 27.22 10.40
C VAL A 167 -9.68 28.18 11.42
N ASN A 168 -9.49 27.84 12.70
CA ASN A 168 -9.85 28.65 13.85
C ASN A 168 -8.59 28.72 14.74
N GLU A 169 -8.29 29.88 15.31
CA GLU A 169 -7.08 30.13 16.11
C GLU A 169 -6.96 29.19 17.33
N SER A 170 -8.05 28.54 17.76
CA SER A 170 -8.04 27.60 18.89
C SER A 170 -8.26 26.13 18.54
N ALA A 171 -8.79 25.77 17.36
CA ALA A 171 -9.14 24.37 17.04
C ALA A 171 -9.37 24.15 15.54
N ALA A 172 -8.29 24.01 14.77
CA ALA A 172 -8.39 23.56 13.39
C ALA A 172 -8.69 22.06 13.33
N THR A 173 -9.66 21.66 12.51
CA THR A 173 -10.04 20.25 12.30
C THR A 173 -10.11 19.93 10.82
N PHE A 174 -9.69 18.71 10.47
CA PHE A 174 -9.91 18.10 9.16
C PHE A 174 -11.11 17.16 9.27
N ALA A 175 -12.14 17.37 8.45
CA ALA A 175 -13.34 16.52 8.47
C ALA A 175 -13.21 15.26 7.59
N ILE A 176 -12.06 15.09 6.92
CA ILE A 176 -11.76 14.01 5.99
C ILE A 176 -10.33 13.50 6.21
N ASN A 177 -10.02 12.34 5.62
CA ASN A 177 -8.67 11.78 5.62
C ASN A 177 -7.66 12.78 5.02
N VAL A 178 -6.57 13.00 5.74
CA VAL A 178 -5.40 13.73 5.24
C VAL A 178 -4.42 12.71 4.67
N VAL A 179 -4.25 12.70 3.35
CA VAL A 179 -3.23 11.88 2.67
C VAL A 179 -2.07 12.78 2.30
N ALA A 180 -0.92 12.57 2.92
CA ALA A 180 0.32 13.31 2.63
C ALA A 180 1.50 12.34 2.59
N PRO A 181 2.48 12.53 1.68
CA PRO A 181 3.69 11.70 1.64
C PRO A 181 4.57 11.88 2.89
N SER A 182 4.45 13.02 3.58
CA SER A 182 5.07 13.28 4.87
C SER A 182 4.28 14.33 5.64
N LEU A 183 4.09 14.15 6.95
CA LEU A 183 3.44 15.11 7.86
C LEU A 183 4.45 15.59 8.91
N ARG A 184 4.62 16.91 9.06
CA ARG A 184 5.47 17.52 10.08
C ARG A 184 4.61 18.31 11.08
N ILE A 185 4.68 17.96 12.36
CA ILE A 185 3.99 18.64 13.46
C ILE A 185 5.03 19.40 14.28
N THR A 186 4.92 20.72 14.35
CA THR A 186 5.91 21.59 15.05
C THR A 186 5.40 22.15 16.37
N GLY A 187 4.11 21.98 16.68
CA GLY A 187 3.49 22.41 17.94
C GLY A 187 3.41 21.29 19.00
N GLY A 188 3.00 21.65 20.22
CA GLY A 188 2.74 20.70 21.32
C GLY A 188 3.97 20.26 22.14
N THR A 189 5.13 20.88 21.95
CA THR A 189 6.40 20.55 22.63
C THR A 189 6.98 19.18 22.24
N PRO A 190 7.29 18.96 20.94
CA PRO A 190 7.97 17.74 20.49
C PRO A 190 9.37 17.66 21.11
N GLU A 191 9.70 16.53 21.74
CA GLU A 191 11.00 16.26 22.33
C GLU A 191 11.50 14.88 21.91
N GLN A 192 12.83 14.71 21.89
CA GLN A 192 13.46 13.43 21.56
C GLN A 192 12.96 12.33 22.49
N GLY A 193 12.50 11.22 21.91
CA GLY A 193 12.03 10.05 22.65
C GLY A 193 10.56 10.11 23.10
N LYS A 194 9.81 11.15 22.75
CA LYS A 194 8.35 11.21 22.97
C LYS A 194 7.57 10.72 21.75
N VAL A 195 6.38 10.20 21.99
CA VAL A 195 5.40 9.81 20.97
C VAL A 195 4.16 10.70 21.08
N LEU A 196 3.46 10.88 19.96
CA LEU A 196 2.21 11.64 19.94
C LEU A 196 1.04 10.68 20.24
N THR A 197 0.40 10.82 21.40
CA THR A 197 -0.67 9.93 21.87
C THR A 197 -2.00 10.67 21.89
N SER A 198 -3.04 10.07 21.32
CA SER A 198 -4.41 10.61 21.32
C SER A 198 -5.16 10.21 22.59
N ASP A 199 -5.88 11.15 23.20
CA ASP A 199 -6.81 10.87 24.30
C ASP A 199 -8.17 10.34 23.80
N ALA A 200 -9.07 9.99 24.72
CA ALA A 200 -10.40 9.47 24.40
C ALA A 200 -11.29 10.45 23.61
N THR A 201 -10.90 11.72 23.53
CA THR A 201 -11.59 12.77 22.77
C THR A 201 -10.91 13.11 21.45
N GLY A 202 -9.82 12.41 21.11
CA GLY A 202 -9.07 12.60 19.87
C GLY A 202 -7.95 13.64 19.95
N ASN A 203 -7.71 14.28 21.10
CA ASN A 203 -6.65 15.28 21.24
C ASN A 203 -5.30 14.60 21.44
N ALA A 204 -4.30 15.01 20.67
CA ALA A 204 -2.99 14.39 20.70
C ALA A 204 -2.00 15.20 21.54
N THR A 205 -1.25 14.55 22.43
CA THR A 205 -0.19 15.18 23.25
C THR A 205 1.11 14.40 23.16
N TRP A 206 2.25 15.11 23.24
CA TRP A 206 3.57 14.47 23.26
C TRP A 206 3.82 13.90 24.65
N GLN A 207 3.88 12.57 24.73
CA GLN A 207 4.08 11.87 25.98
C GLN A 207 5.38 11.06 25.90
N ALA A 208 6.05 10.91 27.05
CA ALA A 208 7.05 9.85 27.15
C ALA A 208 6.32 8.53 26.86
N PRO A 209 6.89 7.61 26.08
CA PRO A 209 6.31 6.30 25.93
C PRO A 209 6.24 5.68 27.33
N THR A 210 5.05 5.66 27.92
CA THR A 210 4.71 4.68 28.95
C THR A 210 5.01 3.35 28.30
N GLY A 211 6.05 2.67 28.80
CA GLY A 211 6.58 1.44 28.22
C GLY A 211 5.40 0.61 27.76
N GLY A 212 5.43 0.23 26.48
CA GLY A 212 4.36 -0.52 25.86
C GLY A 212 3.93 -1.56 26.85
N GLU A 213 2.68 -1.48 27.31
CA GLU A 213 2.07 -2.61 27.98
C GLU A 213 2.38 -3.76 27.04
N SER A 214 3.20 -4.69 27.52
CA SER A 214 3.26 -6.03 26.96
C SER A 214 1.81 -6.36 26.70
N THR A 215 1.40 -6.53 25.44
CA THR A 215 0.05 -6.99 25.13
C THR A 215 -0.15 -8.16 26.06
N GLN A 216 -1.01 -7.98 27.05
CA GLN A 216 -1.22 -9.00 28.06
C GLN A 216 -1.93 -10.09 27.28
N PHE A 217 -1.14 -11.06 26.80
CA PHE A 217 -1.67 -12.29 26.25
C PHE A 217 -2.72 -12.74 27.25
N SER A 218 -3.90 -13.07 26.76
CA SER A 218 -5.09 -13.43 27.55
C SER A 218 -4.84 -14.52 28.59
N GLY A 219 -3.65 -15.15 28.55
CA GLY A 219 -3.22 -16.28 29.35
C GLY A 219 -3.61 -17.60 28.68
N ASP A 220 -4.43 -17.54 27.63
CA ASP A 220 -4.87 -18.70 26.90
C ASP A 220 -3.74 -19.19 25.99
N MET A 221 -3.39 -20.47 26.16
CA MET A 221 -2.29 -21.12 25.48
C MET A 221 -2.83 -22.29 24.66
N ILE A 222 -2.38 -22.42 23.42
CA ILE A 222 -2.76 -23.52 22.51
C ILE A 222 -1.55 -24.38 22.19
N LYS A 223 -1.75 -25.69 21.99
CA LYS A 223 -0.69 -26.60 21.56
C LYS A 223 -0.34 -26.33 20.10
N LEU A 224 0.95 -26.41 19.75
CA LEU A 224 1.40 -26.20 18.37
C LEU A 224 0.73 -27.13 17.36
N LYS A 225 0.43 -28.38 17.75
CA LYS A 225 -0.23 -29.35 16.87
C LYS A 225 -1.61 -28.93 16.36
N GLU A 226 -2.30 -28.04 17.09
CA GLU A 226 -3.61 -27.54 16.66
C GLU A 226 -3.49 -26.66 15.40
N LEU A 227 -2.28 -26.20 15.07
CA LEU A 227 -1.96 -25.47 13.85
C LEU A 227 -1.46 -26.38 12.72
N TYR A 228 -1.17 -27.65 12.98
CA TYR A 228 -0.51 -28.52 12.01
C TYR A 228 -1.43 -28.84 10.83
N GLN A 229 -0.87 -28.74 9.63
CA GLN A 229 -1.48 -29.10 8.35
C GLN A 229 -0.54 -30.05 7.58
N PRO A 230 -0.28 -31.26 8.12
CA PRO A 230 0.76 -32.14 7.63
C PRO A 230 0.59 -32.51 6.15
N ILE A 231 1.70 -32.78 5.49
CA ILE A 231 1.75 -33.31 4.14
C ILE A 231 1.64 -34.83 4.23
N VAL A 232 0.55 -35.40 3.70
CA VAL A 232 0.20 -36.80 3.90
C VAL A 232 0.13 -37.55 2.58
N GLY A 233 0.82 -38.68 2.50
CA GLY A 233 0.75 -39.59 1.35
C GLY A 233 1.44 -39.06 0.09
N VAL A 234 1.12 -39.71 -1.02
CA VAL A 234 1.65 -39.44 -2.37
C VAL A 234 0.46 -39.31 -3.30
N LEU A 235 0.53 -38.34 -4.22
CA LEU A 235 -0.47 -38.10 -5.24
C LEU A 235 -0.70 -39.38 -6.05
N PRO A 236 -1.96 -39.77 -6.32
CA PRO A 236 -2.24 -40.96 -7.12
C PRO A 236 -1.58 -40.88 -8.50
N GLU A 237 -0.97 -41.99 -8.96
CA GLU A 237 -0.33 -42.04 -10.29
C GLU A 237 -1.29 -41.65 -11.43
N SER A 238 -2.59 -41.92 -11.27
CA SER A 238 -3.62 -41.53 -12.25
C SER A 238 -3.81 -40.01 -12.40
N GLU A 239 -3.33 -39.20 -11.45
CA GLU A 239 -3.43 -37.73 -11.49
C GLU A 239 -2.19 -37.07 -12.10
N LEU A 240 -1.07 -37.77 -12.25
CA LEU A 240 0.22 -37.24 -12.71
C LEU A 240 0.65 -37.91 -14.02
N LEU A 241 0.53 -37.20 -15.13
CA LEU A 241 0.90 -37.69 -16.47
C LEU A 241 2.38 -37.47 -16.82
N GLN A 242 3.03 -36.49 -16.19
CA GLN A 242 4.43 -36.15 -16.44
C GLN A 242 5.06 -35.54 -15.19
N ASP A 243 6.26 -36.00 -14.85
CA ASP A 243 7.16 -35.44 -13.84
C ASP A 243 8.60 -35.81 -14.20
N GLU A 244 9.28 -34.93 -14.94
CA GLU A 244 10.64 -35.17 -15.43
C GLU A 244 11.43 -33.87 -15.58
N TYR A 245 12.75 -33.97 -15.65
CA TYR A 245 13.62 -32.84 -16.00
C TYR A 245 13.85 -32.79 -17.51
N ILE A 246 13.75 -31.59 -18.06
CA ILE A 246 14.08 -31.27 -19.46
C ILE A 246 15.20 -30.24 -19.44
N HIS A 247 16.30 -30.56 -20.13
CA HIS A 247 17.53 -29.78 -20.11
C HIS A 247 17.57 -28.75 -21.24
N ASP A 248 18.08 -27.56 -20.92
CA ASP A 248 18.32 -26.38 -21.75
C ASP A 248 17.13 -25.76 -22.48
N ASN A 249 16.03 -26.49 -22.64
CA ASN A 249 14.85 -26.04 -23.34
C ASN A 249 13.60 -26.48 -22.57
N VAL A 250 12.57 -25.63 -22.56
CA VAL A 250 11.25 -26.05 -22.13
C VAL A 250 10.68 -27.05 -23.13
N ASP A 251 9.86 -27.98 -22.65
CA ASP A 251 9.14 -28.94 -23.47
C ASP A 251 8.02 -28.27 -24.29
N VAL A 252 8.41 -27.54 -25.33
CA VAL A 252 7.51 -26.74 -26.17
C VAL A 252 6.38 -27.56 -26.79
N GLY A 253 6.60 -28.86 -27.03
CA GLY A 253 5.59 -29.75 -27.59
C GLY A 253 4.41 -30.02 -26.65
N ASN A 254 4.60 -29.78 -25.34
CA ASN A 254 3.58 -30.00 -24.32
C ASN A 254 2.70 -28.78 -24.03
N TYR A 255 3.00 -27.62 -24.63
CA TYR A 255 2.23 -26.38 -24.47
C TYR A 255 1.57 -25.95 -25.78
N THR A 256 0.36 -25.40 -25.71
CA THR A 256 -0.28 -24.76 -26.87
C THR A 256 0.24 -23.34 -27.05
N ALA A 257 0.40 -22.60 -25.96
CA ALA A 257 0.99 -21.28 -25.89
C ALA A 257 1.68 -21.11 -24.53
N ILE A 258 2.97 -20.75 -24.55
CA ILE A 258 3.77 -20.64 -23.33
C ILE A 258 3.64 -19.24 -22.73
N SER A 259 3.47 -19.19 -21.41
CA SER A 259 3.58 -17.99 -20.59
C SER A 259 4.55 -18.24 -19.42
N GLY A 260 5.10 -17.17 -18.84
CA GLY A 260 5.99 -17.23 -17.69
C GLY A 260 5.57 -16.29 -16.58
N THR A 261 5.59 -16.78 -15.33
CA THR A 261 5.45 -15.96 -14.12
C THR A 261 6.81 -15.87 -13.44
N LEU A 262 7.45 -14.70 -13.54
CA LEU A 262 8.80 -14.44 -13.01
C LEU A 262 8.86 -14.56 -11.48
N TRP A 263 10.02 -14.94 -10.96
CA TRP A 263 10.28 -15.16 -9.53
C TRP A 263 9.88 -13.99 -8.62
N ASN A 264 9.91 -12.75 -9.11
CA ASN A 264 9.54 -11.55 -8.34
C ASN A 264 8.04 -11.20 -8.46
N SER A 265 7.22 -12.11 -9.01
CA SER A 265 5.78 -11.91 -9.12
C SER A 265 5.11 -11.95 -7.74
N PRO A 266 4.15 -11.06 -7.46
CA PRO A 266 3.35 -11.12 -6.23
C PRO A 266 2.38 -12.33 -6.20
N ARG A 267 2.39 -13.17 -7.25
CA ARG A 267 1.61 -14.40 -7.34
C ARG A 267 2.22 -15.57 -6.56
N PHE A 268 3.48 -15.46 -6.14
CA PHE A 268 4.10 -16.45 -5.28
C PHE A 268 3.92 -16.06 -3.82
N ASN A 269 3.53 -17.03 -3.00
CA ASN A 269 3.66 -16.92 -1.57
C ASN A 269 5.10 -17.28 -1.18
N THR A 270 5.84 -16.25 -0.79
CA THR A 270 7.25 -16.32 -0.40
C THR A 270 7.44 -15.87 1.05
N GLN A 271 6.41 -16.02 1.90
CA GLN A 271 6.37 -15.46 3.27
C GLN A 271 7.59 -15.79 4.15
N SER A 272 8.20 -16.97 3.95
CA SER A 272 9.36 -17.44 4.71
C SER A 272 10.68 -17.31 3.94
N GLN A 273 10.67 -16.58 2.82
CA GLN A 273 11.76 -16.55 1.84
C GLN A 273 12.31 -15.13 1.65
N SER A 274 13.58 -15.03 1.24
CA SER A 274 14.24 -13.78 0.89
C SER A 274 14.88 -13.93 -0.50
N PHE A 275 14.07 -13.71 -1.53
CA PHE A 275 14.52 -13.84 -2.92
C PHE A 275 15.35 -12.62 -3.31
N VAL A 276 16.63 -12.85 -3.61
CA VAL A 276 17.58 -11.83 -4.02
C VAL A 276 17.92 -12.01 -5.48
N SER A 277 17.77 -10.92 -6.26
CA SER A 277 18.10 -10.91 -7.69
C SER A 277 19.56 -11.30 -7.91
N ASN A 278 19.80 -12.27 -8.79
CA ASN A 278 21.17 -12.67 -9.14
C ASN A 278 21.89 -11.59 -9.96
N ILE A 279 21.12 -10.86 -10.78
CA ILE A 279 21.57 -9.68 -11.52
C ILE A 279 20.75 -8.48 -11.05
N PRO A 280 21.31 -7.58 -10.21
CA PRO A 280 20.57 -6.42 -9.71
C PRO A 280 19.93 -5.61 -10.85
N GLY A 281 18.64 -5.30 -10.73
CA GLY A 281 17.87 -4.56 -11.74
C GLY A 281 17.41 -5.39 -12.96
N ASN A 282 17.75 -6.67 -13.05
CA ASN A 282 17.31 -7.55 -14.13
C ASN A 282 16.60 -8.81 -13.60
N PRO A 283 15.25 -8.79 -13.47
CA PRO A 283 14.48 -9.95 -13.05
C PRO A 283 14.64 -11.17 -13.95
N ALA A 284 14.96 -11.00 -15.24
CA ALA A 284 15.20 -12.13 -16.14
C ALA A 284 16.51 -12.88 -15.83
N GLY A 285 17.40 -12.31 -15.01
CA GLY A 285 18.61 -12.97 -14.53
C GLY A 285 18.38 -14.00 -13.41
N GLY A 286 17.12 -14.20 -12.99
CA GLY A 286 16.75 -15.10 -11.90
C GLY A 286 17.10 -14.57 -10.51
N CYS A 287 16.80 -15.36 -9.50
CA CYS A 287 17.10 -15.08 -8.10
C CYS A 287 17.73 -16.28 -7.40
N THR A 288 18.31 -16.01 -6.23
CA THR A 288 18.67 -17.02 -5.24
C THR A 288 17.94 -16.71 -3.93
N ASN A 289 17.64 -17.72 -3.12
CA ASN A 289 17.06 -17.52 -1.80
C ASN A 289 18.15 -17.26 -0.76
N LYS A 290 18.10 -16.14 -0.03
CA LYS A 290 19.11 -15.73 0.96
C LYS A 290 18.55 -15.58 2.38
N THR A 291 17.61 -16.44 2.78
CA THR A 291 16.98 -16.34 4.12
C THR A 291 17.97 -16.50 5.26
N ASN A 292 19.10 -17.18 5.06
CA ASN A 292 20.08 -17.42 6.13
C ASN A 292 21.13 -16.30 6.28
N GLY A 293 21.06 -15.23 5.49
CA GLY A 293 21.99 -14.09 5.56
C GLY A 293 23.41 -14.36 5.07
N ARG A 294 23.73 -15.58 4.59
CA ARG A 294 25.06 -15.89 4.04
C ARG A 294 25.23 -15.42 2.61
N ASP A 295 26.48 -15.47 2.14
CA ASP A 295 26.77 -15.23 0.73
C ASP A 295 26.32 -16.38 -0.17
N VAL A 296 26.21 -17.60 0.39
CA VAL A 296 25.57 -18.76 -0.25
C VAL A 296 24.07 -18.74 -0.08
N GLY A 297 23.36 -19.32 -1.05
CA GLY A 297 21.92 -19.44 -1.01
C GLY A 297 21.42 -20.42 0.06
N SER A 298 20.11 -20.56 0.12
CA SER A 298 19.35 -21.48 0.97
C SER A 298 18.34 -22.22 0.09
N CYS A 299 17.83 -23.36 0.55
CA CYS A 299 16.74 -24.03 -0.16
C CYS A 299 15.55 -23.09 -0.28
N PHE A 300 14.93 -23.10 -1.46
CA PHE A 300 13.68 -22.40 -1.70
C PHE A 300 12.52 -23.22 -1.14
N ASP A 301 11.52 -22.52 -0.62
CA ASP A 301 10.25 -23.08 -0.18
C ASP A 301 9.16 -22.03 -0.41
N PHE A 302 8.41 -22.17 -1.50
CA PHE A 302 7.39 -21.19 -1.89
C PHE A 302 6.17 -21.88 -2.49
N GLU A 303 5.07 -21.14 -2.53
CA GLU A 303 3.78 -21.68 -2.96
C GLU A 303 3.01 -20.79 -3.92
N PHE A 304 2.09 -21.39 -4.65
CA PHE A 304 1.08 -20.68 -5.45
C PHE A 304 -0.12 -21.57 -5.72
N GLU A 305 -1.24 -20.96 -6.05
CA GLU A 305 -2.40 -21.64 -6.60
C GLU A 305 -2.25 -21.66 -8.12
N LEU A 306 -2.39 -22.84 -8.72
CA LEU A 306 -2.46 -23.04 -10.16
C LEU A 306 -3.88 -23.45 -10.53
N THR A 307 -4.54 -22.65 -11.36
CA THR A 307 -5.68 -23.11 -12.16
C THR A 307 -5.17 -23.49 -13.54
N GLY A 308 -4.99 -24.79 -13.75
CA GLY A 308 -4.30 -25.34 -14.91
C GLY A 308 -4.14 -26.85 -14.83
N ASP A 309 -3.48 -27.43 -15.83
CA ASP A 309 -3.11 -28.84 -15.88
C ASP A 309 -1.60 -29.07 -16.02
N LYS A 310 -0.80 -28.02 -16.26
CA LYS A 310 0.65 -28.18 -16.44
C LYS A 310 1.44 -26.92 -16.06
N PHE A 311 2.67 -27.13 -15.61
CA PHE A 311 3.66 -26.08 -15.39
C PHE A 311 5.07 -26.67 -15.42
N ALA A 312 6.08 -25.81 -15.55
CA ALA A 312 7.47 -26.20 -15.38
C ALA A 312 8.21 -25.20 -14.50
N ILE A 313 9.13 -25.72 -13.67
CA ILE A 313 10.02 -24.90 -12.84
C ILE A 313 11.25 -24.57 -13.67
N HIS A 314 11.46 -23.30 -14.03
CA HIS A 314 12.64 -22.86 -14.76
C HIS A 314 13.75 -22.47 -13.78
N MET A 315 14.85 -23.23 -13.84
CA MET A 315 15.99 -23.10 -12.95
C MET A 315 17.33 -23.20 -13.70
N GLN A 316 18.41 -22.71 -13.11
CA GLN A 316 19.78 -23.04 -13.54
C GLN A 316 20.45 -23.84 -12.44
N THR A 317 21.06 -24.96 -12.83
CA THR A 317 21.69 -25.92 -11.91
C THR A 317 23.18 -26.07 -12.19
N PHE A 318 23.91 -26.64 -11.24
CA PHE A 318 25.37 -26.69 -11.22
C PHE A 318 25.89 -28.06 -10.78
N GLY A 319 25.47 -29.13 -11.46
CA GLY A 319 25.81 -30.52 -11.11
C GLY A 319 24.61 -31.22 -10.50
N TYR A 320 24.81 -32.01 -9.44
CA TYR A 320 23.74 -32.73 -8.76
C TYR A 320 22.70 -31.78 -8.13
N PHE A 321 21.43 -32.07 -8.32
CA PHE A 321 20.31 -31.35 -7.72
C PHE A 321 19.08 -32.24 -7.56
N ASP A 322 18.16 -31.82 -6.72
CA ASP A 322 16.90 -32.49 -6.50
C ASP A 322 15.79 -31.50 -6.20
N THR A 323 14.53 -31.83 -6.45
CA THR A 323 13.41 -30.98 -6.07
C THR A 323 12.27 -31.84 -5.52
N GLN A 324 11.51 -31.28 -4.59
CA GLN A 324 10.28 -31.89 -4.10
C GLN A 324 9.11 -30.94 -4.36
N ILE A 325 7.98 -31.51 -4.78
CA ILE A 325 6.76 -30.77 -5.05
C ILE A 325 5.63 -31.40 -4.25
N TYR A 326 4.84 -30.54 -3.64
CA TYR A 326 3.63 -30.92 -2.94
C TYR A 326 2.43 -30.28 -3.63
N VAL A 327 1.35 -31.02 -3.72
CA VAL A 327 0.13 -30.63 -4.43
C VAL A 327 -1.07 -30.91 -3.55
N GLU A 328 -1.99 -29.96 -3.48
CA GLU A 328 -3.28 -30.19 -2.83
C GLU A 328 -4.14 -31.09 -3.70
N HIS A 329 -4.60 -32.18 -3.09
CA HIS A 329 -5.52 -33.14 -3.67
C HIS A 329 -6.55 -33.52 -2.60
N GLU A 330 -7.83 -33.38 -2.93
CA GLU A 330 -8.94 -33.69 -2.03
C GLU A 330 -8.85 -32.98 -0.65
N GLY A 331 -8.35 -31.73 -0.65
CA GLY A 331 -8.23 -30.91 0.56
C GLY A 331 -7.02 -31.24 1.44
N GLN A 332 -6.11 -32.11 0.98
CA GLN A 332 -4.86 -32.45 1.67
C GLN A 332 -3.66 -32.15 0.78
N MET A 333 -2.59 -31.61 1.38
CA MET A 333 -1.30 -31.52 0.68
C MET A 333 -0.67 -32.91 0.62
N MET A 334 -0.31 -33.35 -0.59
CA MET A 334 0.35 -34.63 -0.83
C MET A 334 1.66 -34.41 -1.59
N LYS A 335 2.62 -35.32 -1.44
CA LYS A 335 3.82 -35.30 -2.29
C LYS A 335 3.47 -35.76 -3.70
N ILE A 336 4.08 -35.20 -4.74
CA ILE A 336 3.90 -35.79 -6.09
C ILE A 336 4.70 -37.08 -6.28
N GLN A 337 5.78 -37.24 -5.54
CA GLN A 337 6.62 -38.44 -5.49
C GLN A 337 7.04 -38.73 -4.06
N SER A 338 7.21 -40.01 -3.70
CA SER A 338 7.67 -40.39 -2.34
C SER A 338 9.01 -39.77 -1.95
N TYR A 339 9.88 -39.58 -2.95
CA TYR A 339 11.21 -39.00 -2.83
C TYR A 339 11.33 -37.77 -3.72
N PRO A 340 12.22 -36.82 -3.40
CA PRO A 340 12.55 -35.76 -4.34
C PRO A 340 13.03 -36.35 -5.67
N LEU A 341 12.66 -35.70 -6.78
CA LEU A 341 13.18 -36.05 -8.09
C LEU A 341 14.58 -35.46 -8.22
N ALA A 342 15.58 -36.30 -8.50
CA ALA A 342 16.98 -35.90 -8.58
C ALA A 342 17.57 -36.13 -9.97
N ASP A 343 18.59 -35.34 -10.30
CA ASP A 343 19.34 -35.41 -11.55
C ASP A 343 20.73 -34.77 -11.37
N ASP A 344 21.61 -34.91 -12.37
CA ASP A 344 22.95 -34.32 -12.41
C ASP A 344 23.17 -33.59 -13.73
N TYR A 345 23.04 -32.26 -13.70
CA TYR A 345 23.17 -31.42 -14.89
C TYR A 345 23.66 -30.01 -14.54
N SER A 346 24.46 -29.43 -15.43
CA SER A 346 24.90 -28.04 -15.35
C SER A 346 24.40 -27.25 -16.56
N GLY A 347 23.43 -26.37 -16.35
CA GLY A 347 22.78 -25.62 -17.42
C GLY A 347 21.40 -25.13 -17.03
N MET A 348 20.60 -24.77 -18.03
CA MET A 348 19.19 -24.43 -17.79
C MET A 348 18.38 -25.71 -17.66
N ASN A 349 17.43 -25.72 -16.75
CA ASN A 349 16.65 -26.91 -16.42
C ASN A 349 15.19 -26.56 -16.18
N PHE A 350 14.33 -27.47 -16.62
CA PHE A 350 12.89 -27.37 -16.49
C PHE A 350 12.36 -28.65 -15.87
N ARG A 351 11.85 -28.59 -14.63
CA ARG A 351 11.04 -29.71 -14.11
C ARG A 351 9.64 -29.59 -14.67
N SER A 352 9.30 -30.42 -15.66
CA SER A 352 8.03 -30.41 -16.36
C SER A 352 7.00 -31.26 -15.62
N ILE A 353 5.88 -30.65 -15.23
CA ILE A 353 4.78 -31.29 -14.51
C ILE A 353 3.50 -31.21 -15.34
N ARG A 354 2.83 -32.34 -15.53
CA ARG A 354 1.50 -32.41 -16.17
C ARG A 354 0.55 -33.28 -15.36
N PHE A 355 -0.57 -32.70 -14.99
CA PHE A 355 -1.68 -33.37 -14.33
C PHE A 355 -2.66 -33.96 -15.35
N ALA A 356 -3.42 -34.97 -14.94
CA ALA A 356 -4.41 -35.63 -15.78
C ALA A 356 -5.61 -34.74 -16.15
N ARG A 357 -5.84 -33.68 -15.37
CA ARG A 357 -6.98 -32.77 -15.54
C ARG A 357 -6.64 -31.32 -15.24
N TYR A 358 -7.33 -30.44 -15.95
CA TYR A 358 -7.34 -29.01 -15.67
C TYR A 358 -8.16 -28.74 -14.40
N ALA A 359 -7.52 -28.19 -13.37
CA ALA A 359 -8.16 -27.89 -12.09
C ALA A 359 -7.39 -26.82 -11.33
N THR A 360 -8.01 -26.28 -10.28
CA THR A 360 -7.35 -25.42 -9.30
C THR A 360 -6.69 -26.28 -8.23
N ARG A 361 -5.40 -26.06 -7.97
CA ARG A 361 -4.61 -26.77 -6.97
C ARG A 361 -3.63 -25.81 -6.29
N ARG A 362 -3.38 -25.99 -4.99
CA ARG A 362 -2.24 -25.40 -4.31
C ARG A 362 -0.99 -26.22 -4.61
N ILE A 363 0.08 -25.53 -5.01
CA ILE A 363 1.38 -26.10 -5.35
C ILE A 363 2.42 -25.51 -4.38
N ARG A 364 3.21 -26.37 -3.75
CA ARG A 364 4.38 -25.99 -2.94
C ARG A 364 5.62 -26.61 -3.55
N ILE A 365 6.66 -25.81 -3.73
CA ILE A 365 7.91 -26.23 -4.34
C ILE A 365 9.03 -26.07 -3.32
N VAL A 366 9.79 -27.13 -3.15
CA VAL A 366 11.07 -27.12 -2.45
C VAL A 366 12.18 -27.49 -3.43
N MET A 367 13.20 -26.64 -3.51
CA MET A 367 14.36 -26.83 -4.40
C MET A 367 15.63 -26.29 -3.74
N PRO A 368 16.83 -26.78 -4.10
CA PRO A 368 18.08 -26.45 -3.44
C PRO A 368 18.48 -25.00 -3.70
N PHE A 369 19.65 -24.62 -3.18
CA PHE A 369 20.26 -23.30 -3.43
C PHE A 369 20.77 -23.20 -4.89
N ILE A 370 19.85 -23.05 -5.83
CA ILE A 370 20.10 -22.86 -7.28
C ILE A 370 19.61 -21.47 -7.72
N TYR A 371 19.64 -21.19 -9.03
CA TYR A 371 18.97 -19.99 -9.56
C TYR A 371 17.56 -20.33 -10.04
N PHE A 372 16.59 -19.58 -9.55
CA PHE A 372 15.20 -19.67 -9.95
C PHE A 372 14.82 -18.50 -10.85
N PHE A 373 14.17 -18.79 -11.97
CA PHE A 373 13.80 -17.75 -12.94
C PHE A 373 12.30 -17.49 -12.92
N GLN A 374 11.49 -18.54 -13.09
CA GLN A 374 10.05 -18.42 -13.26
C GLN A 374 9.35 -19.78 -13.17
N ILE A 375 8.03 -19.71 -12.99
CA ILE A 375 7.15 -20.82 -13.34
C ILE A 375 6.66 -20.61 -14.78
N VAL A 376 6.96 -21.57 -15.65
CA VAL A 376 6.46 -21.62 -17.02
C VAL A 376 5.15 -22.38 -17.03
N HIS A 377 4.13 -21.88 -17.70
CA HIS A 377 2.80 -22.49 -17.70
C HIS A 377 2.07 -22.22 -19.02
N GLU A 378 0.98 -22.95 -19.25
CA GLU A 378 0.07 -22.70 -20.39
C GLU A 378 -0.49 -21.28 -20.28
N ALA A 379 -0.64 -20.56 -21.39
CA ALA A 379 -1.05 -19.15 -21.40
C ALA A 379 -2.46 -18.93 -20.83
N ASN A 380 -3.32 -19.96 -20.86
CA ASN A 380 -4.65 -19.93 -20.26
C ASN A 380 -4.66 -20.37 -18.77
N ALA A 381 -3.52 -20.77 -18.20
CA ALA A 381 -3.41 -21.10 -16.80
C ALA A 381 -3.33 -19.83 -15.95
N VAL A 382 -3.89 -19.88 -14.74
CA VAL A 382 -3.92 -18.76 -13.80
C VAL A 382 -3.11 -19.11 -12.56
N LEU A 383 -2.14 -18.26 -12.23
CA LEU A 383 -1.38 -18.35 -10.98
C LEU A 383 -1.83 -17.26 -9.99
N ARG A 384 -2.02 -17.64 -8.72
CA ARG A 384 -2.39 -16.72 -7.63
C ARG A 384 -1.59 -17.00 -6.37
N LYS A 385 -1.40 -15.98 -5.53
CA LYS A 385 -0.81 -16.14 -4.20
C LYS A 385 -1.72 -17.03 -3.35
N THR A 386 -1.15 -18.03 -2.69
CA THR A 386 -1.87 -18.85 -1.69
C THR A 386 -2.04 -18.07 -0.39
N PRO A 387 -3.04 -18.41 0.44
CA PRO A 387 -3.10 -17.93 1.81
C PRO A 387 -1.84 -18.30 2.58
N ASP A 388 -1.45 -17.42 3.51
CA ASP A 388 -0.28 -17.63 4.33
C ASP A 388 -0.47 -18.84 5.28
N ARG A 389 0.64 -19.46 5.67
CA ARG A 389 0.68 -20.58 6.64
C ARG A 389 1.18 -20.09 7.99
N PRO A 390 0.85 -20.77 9.10
CA PRO A 390 1.59 -20.60 10.34
C PRO A 390 3.09 -20.75 10.07
N MET A 391 3.87 -19.80 10.57
CA MET A 391 5.30 -19.70 10.25
C MET A 391 6.15 -19.85 11.49
N ILE A 392 7.17 -20.70 11.39
CA ILE A 392 8.26 -20.80 12.37
C ILE A 392 9.57 -20.38 11.74
N ALA A 393 10.53 -19.99 12.57
CA ALA A 393 11.93 -19.85 12.17
C ALA A 393 12.72 -21.03 12.76
N VAL A 394 13.65 -21.58 11.98
CA VAL A 394 14.60 -22.59 12.46
C VAL A 394 16.00 -22.04 12.26
N THR A 395 16.65 -21.69 13.37
CA THR A 395 18.07 -21.30 13.39
C THR A 395 18.91 -22.47 13.86
N GLY A 396 20.09 -22.60 13.29
CA GLY A 396 21.02 -23.65 13.66
C GLY A 396 22.23 -23.62 12.75
N ASP A 397 22.81 -24.79 12.55
CA ASP A 397 24.05 -24.98 11.82
C ASP A 397 23.88 -25.81 10.54
N SER A 398 24.81 -26.72 10.27
CA SER A 398 24.82 -27.62 9.12
C SER A 398 23.67 -28.63 9.13
N TYR A 399 23.12 -28.99 10.30
CA TYR A 399 21.95 -29.88 10.37
C TYR A 399 20.66 -29.19 9.89
N VAL A 400 20.58 -27.86 10.06
CA VAL A 400 19.49 -27.04 9.52
C VAL A 400 19.67 -26.79 8.02
N ASP A 401 20.92 -26.64 7.57
CA ASP A 401 21.29 -26.54 6.15
C ASP A 401 21.19 -27.85 5.36
N ALA A 402 20.95 -28.97 6.05
CA ALA A 402 20.95 -30.31 5.47
C ALA A 402 22.30 -30.70 4.81
N SER A 403 23.42 -30.22 5.35
CA SER A 403 24.75 -30.61 4.91
C SER A 403 24.90 -32.13 4.98
N GLY A 404 25.60 -32.73 4.03
CA GLY A 404 25.92 -34.16 4.12
C GLY A 404 24.72 -35.12 3.99
N ALA A 405 23.55 -34.66 3.54
CA ALA A 405 22.33 -35.45 3.27
C ALA A 405 22.47 -36.46 2.11
N TYR A 406 23.56 -37.23 2.14
CA TYR A 406 24.01 -38.17 1.13
C TYR A 406 24.35 -39.50 1.80
N ASN A 407 23.78 -40.59 1.29
CA ASN A 407 24.09 -41.94 1.75
C ASN A 407 25.44 -42.38 1.18
N GLN A 408 26.37 -42.85 2.02
CA GLN A 408 27.67 -43.38 1.56
C GLN A 408 27.47 -44.48 0.49
N GLY A 409 28.07 -44.30 -0.70
CA GLY A 409 27.98 -45.26 -1.80
C GLY A 409 26.66 -45.24 -2.60
N SER A 410 25.77 -44.28 -2.34
CA SER A 410 24.50 -44.12 -3.05
C SER A 410 24.61 -43.16 -4.24
N ALA A 411 23.82 -43.39 -5.29
CA ALA A 411 23.59 -42.40 -6.34
C ALA A 411 22.58 -41.31 -5.91
N ARG A 412 22.01 -41.39 -4.70
CA ARG A 412 20.96 -40.51 -4.18
C ARG A 412 21.50 -39.59 -3.07
N SER A 413 21.53 -38.29 -3.35
CA SER A 413 21.66 -37.17 -2.40
C SER A 413 20.36 -36.36 -2.39
N TYR A 414 19.92 -35.81 -1.27
CA TYR A 414 18.73 -34.95 -1.30
C TYR A 414 18.94 -33.69 -0.46
N ALA A 415 19.23 -32.58 -1.12
CA ALA A 415 19.30 -31.26 -0.51
C ALA A 415 17.92 -30.74 -0.09
N THR A 416 16.83 -31.32 -0.63
CA THR A 416 15.44 -30.99 -0.28
C THR A 416 14.76 -32.02 0.63
N ALA A 417 15.55 -32.88 1.30
CA ALA A 417 15.06 -33.84 2.28
C ALA A 417 15.85 -33.78 3.60
N GLY A 418 16.15 -32.57 4.07
CA GLY A 418 16.82 -32.31 5.34
C GLY A 418 15.90 -32.20 6.54
N THR A 419 16.45 -31.77 7.68
CA THR A 419 15.72 -31.56 8.95
C THR A 419 14.51 -30.65 8.75
N VAL A 420 14.70 -29.51 8.10
CA VAL A 420 13.64 -28.52 7.89
C VAL A 420 12.56 -29.06 6.96
N ASP A 421 12.93 -29.83 5.93
CA ASP A 421 11.96 -30.42 5.00
C ASP A 421 11.08 -31.45 5.70
N ALA A 422 11.65 -32.24 6.61
CA ALA A 422 10.90 -33.16 7.45
C ALA A 422 9.96 -32.45 8.45
N ILE A 423 10.36 -31.30 9.00
CA ILE A 423 9.48 -30.44 9.81
C ILE A 423 8.34 -29.87 8.95
N ILE A 424 8.63 -29.42 7.74
CA ILE A 424 7.63 -28.95 6.77
C ILE A 424 6.61 -30.05 6.47
N GLU A 425 7.07 -31.27 6.21
CA GLU A 425 6.19 -32.41 5.94
C GLU A 425 5.31 -32.76 7.15
N ALA A 426 5.88 -32.76 8.36
CA ALA A 426 5.19 -33.14 9.58
C ALA A 426 4.20 -32.08 10.10
N THR A 427 4.46 -30.79 9.83
CA THR A 427 3.69 -29.66 10.39
C THR A 427 2.86 -28.92 9.36
N GLY A 428 3.27 -28.93 8.09
CA GLY A 428 2.69 -28.06 7.06
C GLY A 428 3.02 -26.59 7.22
N PHE A 429 3.88 -26.20 8.16
CA PHE A 429 4.25 -24.80 8.38
C PHE A 429 5.08 -24.23 7.23
N ALA A 430 5.07 -22.91 7.11
CA ALA A 430 6.15 -22.21 6.43
C ALA A 430 7.35 -22.12 7.39
N VAL A 431 8.56 -22.31 6.87
CA VAL A 431 9.77 -22.28 7.71
C VAL A 431 10.78 -21.28 7.18
N LEU A 432 11.08 -20.26 7.98
CA LEU A 432 12.20 -19.36 7.76
C LEU A 432 13.50 -20.09 8.10
N ARG A 433 14.33 -20.38 7.09
CA ARG A 433 15.57 -21.16 7.23
C ARG A 433 16.75 -20.26 7.57
N LEU A 434 17.26 -20.37 8.79
CA LEU A 434 18.39 -19.60 9.32
C LEU A 434 19.62 -20.48 9.62
N GLY A 435 19.73 -21.64 8.95
CA GLY A 435 20.85 -22.56 9.07
C GLY A 435 22.14 -21.97 8.49
N GLN A 436 23.26 -22.18 9.20
CA GLN A 436 24.59 -21.86 8.70
C GLN A 436 25.62 -22.89 9.15
N GLY A 437 26.07 -23.76 8.25
CA GLY A 437 27.09 -24.78 8.52
C GLY A 437 28.30 -24.32 9.35
N GLY A 438 28.67 -25.11 10.35
CA GLY A 438 29.84 -24.88 11.21
C GLY A 438 29.65 -23.86 12.33
N THR A 439 28.45 -23.30 12.50
CA THR A 439 28.19 -22.25 13.49
C THR A 439 27.56 -22.80 14.78
N GLY A 440 27.62 -22.02 15.85
CA GLY A 440 26.96 -22.29 17.12
C GLY A 440 26.69 -20.99 17.87
N TYR A 441 26.44 -21.04 19.18
CA TYR A 441 26.27 -19.85 20.04
C TYR A 441 27.54 -18.99 20.16
N PHE A 442 28.70 -19.58 19.94
CA PHE A 442 30.01 -18.94 20.01
C PHE A 442 30.74 -19.05 18.66
N ASN A 443 30.66 -20.20 18.00
CA ASN A 443 31.38 -20.44 16.76
C ASN A 443 30.70 -19.76 15.56
N ASN A 444 31.49 -19.07 14.74
CA ASN A 444 31.05 -18.43 13.49
C ASN A 444 31.48 -19.25 12.24
N ALA A 445 31.70 -20.56 12.37
CA ALA A 445 32.26 -21.47 11.36
C ALA A 445 33.79 -21.36 11.15
N THR A 446 34.51 -20.73 12.07
CA THR A 446 35.99 -20.73 12.07
C THR A 446 36.59 -21.78 13.02
N GLY A 447 35.77 -22.38 13.89
CA GLY A 447 36.26 -23.20 15.00
C GLY A 447 36.71 -22.38 16.22
N ALA A 448 36.48 -21.06 16.21
CA ALA A 448 36.79 -20.15 17.31
C ALA A 448 35.55 -19.35 17.73
N ALA A 449 35.50 -18.92 18.99
CA ALA A 449 34.48 -18.02 19.49
C ALA A 449 34.66 -16.63 18.85
N SER A 450 33.67 -16.17 18.08
CA SER A 450 33.72 -14.85 17.46
C SER A 450 32.33 -14.28 17.13
N ASP A 451 32.19 -12.97 17.33
CA ASP A 451 31.02 -12.20 16.87
C ASP A 451 31.18 -11.65 15.44
N THR A 452 32.39 -11.73 14.87
CA THR A 452 32.64 -11.26 13.50
C THR A 452 32.13 -12.29 12.48
N PRO A 453 31.76 -11.86 11.27
CA PRO A 453 31.50 -12.82 10.19
C PRO A 453 32.71 -13.72 9.90
N GLY A 454 32.44 -15.00 9.72
CA GLY A 454 33.37 -16.04 9.29
C GLY A 454 33.27 -16.31 7.78
N PRO A 455 33.70 -17.50 7.32
CA PRO A 455 33.65 -17.88 5.92
C PRO A 455 32.25 -17.72 5.31
N VAL A 456 32.16 -17.17 4.10
CA VAL A 456 30.87 -17.02 3.39
C VAL A 456 29.84 -16.21 4.20
N ASN A 457 30.35 -15.30 5.05
CA ASN A 457 29.55 -14.44 5.91
C ASN A 457 28.70 -15.22 6.94
N SER A 458 29.17 -16.39 7.38
CA SER A 458 28.60 -17.12 8.50
C SER A 458 28.78 -16.35 9.80
N THR A 459 27.77 -16.32 10.65
CA THR A 459 27.81 -15.71 11.98
C THR A 459 27.24 -16.67 13.01
N ARG A 460 27.69 -16.53 14.26
CA ARG A 460 27.15 -17.31 15.37
C ARG A 460 25.64 -17.10 15.54
N PHE A 461 25.02 -17.96 16.34
CA PHE A 461 23.61 -17.86 16.67
C PHE A 461 23.33 -16.53 17.38
N PHE A 462 22.18 -15.94 17.06
CA PHE A 462 21.73 -14.65 17.59
C PHE A 462 22.72 -13.49 17.38
N SER A 463 23.60 -13.58 16.37
CA SER A 463 24.34 -12.41 15.91
C SER A 463 23.36 -11.30 15.51
N SER A 464 23.81 -10.05 15.54
CA SER A 464 23.01 -8.90 15.07
C SER A 464 22.49 -9.12 13.64
N GLN A 465 23.27 -9.78 12.79
CA GLN A 465 22.86 -10.17 11.44
C GLN A 465 21.71 -11.19 11.46
N ARG A 466 21.81 -12.28 12.24
CA ARG A 466 20.73 -13.29 12.29
C ARG A 466 19.45 -12.72 12.88
N VAL A 467 19.56 -11.87 13.91
CA VAL A 467 18.41 -11.18 14.50
C VAL A 467 17.81 -10.19 13.49
N ALA A 468 18.64 -9.46 12.73
CA ALA A 468 18.16 -8.60 11.65
C ALA A 468 17.38 -9.40 10.60
N THR A 469 17.91 -10.51 10.11
CA THR A 469 17.20 -11.37 9.15
C THR A 469 15.93 -11.98 9.75
N LEU A 470 15.94 -12.38 11.02
CA LEU A 470 14.73 -12.81 11.73
C LEU A 470 13.67 -11.71 11.79
N SER A 471 14.09 -10.45 11.98
CA SER A 471 13.18 -9.31 12.13
C SER A 471 12.63 -8.75 10.81
N GLU A 472 13.24 -9.07 9.67
CA GLU A 472 12.75 -8.69 8.34
C GLU A 472 11.36 -9.25 8.03
N VAL A 473 10.96 -10.38 8.63
CA VAL A 473 9.60 -10.93 8.46
C VAL A 473 8.52 -10.13 9.20
N GLY A 474 8.92 -9.19 10.05
CA GLY A 474 8.01 -8.36 10.84
C GLY A 474 7.57 -8.99 12.16
N ALA A 475 7.38 -8.15 13.18
CA ALA A 475 6.83 -8.59 14.46
C ALA A 475 5.40 -9.09 14.29
N GLY A 476 5.06 -10.16 15.00
CA GLY A 476 3.78 -10.83 14.87
C GLY A 476 3.81 -12.01 13.90
N SER A 477 4.71 -12.06 12.92
CA SER A 477 4.64 -13.06 11.83
C SER A 477 5.04 -14.49 12.21
N LEU A 478 5.79 -14.66 13.30
CA LEU A 478 6.30 -15.96 13.75
C LEU A 478 5.52 -16.48 14.95
N VAL A 479 5.16 -17.77 14.90
CA VAL A 479 4.56 -18.48 16.05
C VAL A 479 5.63 -19.01 17.00
N ALA A 480 6.77 -19.45 16.46
CA ALA A 480 7.89 -19.93 17.26
C ALA A 480 9.24 -19.79 16.55
N LEU A 481 10.31 -19.67 17.35
CA LEU A 481 11.69 -19.83 16.95
C LEU A 481 12.22 -21.16 17.51
N VAL A 482 12.69 -22.02 16.61
CA VAL A 482 13.36 -23.28 16.94
C VAL A 482 14.86 -23.07 16.82
N VAL A 483 15.59 -23.37 17.89
CA VAL A 483 17.03 -23.17 18.00
C VAL A 483 17.69 -24.54 18.08
N ASN A 484 18.32 -24.94 16.98
CA ASN A 484 18.88 -26.27 16.82
C ASN A 484 20.37 -26.30 17.15
N GLY A 485 20.69 -26.94 18.27
CA GLY A 485 21.99 -27.53 18.54
C GLY A 485 23.11 -26.63 19.02
N THR A 486 24.27 -27.24 19.24
CA THR A 486 25.48 -26.63 19.85
C THR A 486 26.76 -27.41 19.49
N ILE A 487 26.72 -28.36 18.54
CA ILE A 487 27.84 -29.27 18.30
C ILE A 487 29.13 -28.52 17.95
N ASN A 488 29.02 -27.47 17.15
CA ASN A 488 30.14 -26.63 16.72
C ASN A 488 30.70 -25.72 17.82
N ASP A 489 30.02 -25.57 18.95
CA ASP A 489 30.53 -24.81 20.08
C ASP A 489 31.57 -25.61 20.87
N GLY A 490 31.39 -26.93 21.02
CA GLY A 490 32.33 -27.78 21.75
C GLY A 490 32.78 -27.16 23.08
N GLU A 491 34.11 -27.01 23.26
CA GLU A 491 34.71 -26.41 24.45
C GLU A 491 34.63 -24.86 24.50
N LEU A 492 34.24 -24.19 23.41
CA LEU A 492 34.26 -22.72 23.29
C LEU A 492 33.36 -22.02 24.30
N SER A 493 32.31 -22.69 24.77
CA SER A 493 31.45 -22.16 25.82
C SER A 493 32.17 -22.02 27.15
N GLY A 494 33.22 -22.80 27.42
CA GLY A 494 33.83 -22.88 28.75
C GLY A 494 32.92 -23.52 29.83
N GLY A 495 31.80 -24.13 29.42
CA GLY A 495 30.88 -24.88 30.30
C GLY A 495 29.48 -24.27 30.44
N THR A 496 28.67 -24.91 31.28
CA THR A 496 27.22 -24.66 31.44
C THR A 496 26.87 -23.19 31.69
N ALA A 497 27.57 -22.53 32.62
CA ALA A 497 27.24 -21.16 33.03
C ALA A 497 27.37 -20.14 31.88
N LEU A 498 28.42 -20.26 31.07
CA LEU A 498 28.67 -19.35 29.97
C LEU A 498 27.78 -19.67 28.76
N MET A 499 27.51 -20.95 28.48
CA MET A 499 26.51 -21.32 27.47
C MET A 499 25.14 -20.76 27.82
N LYS A 500 24.70 -20.92 29.08
CA LYS A 500 23.45 -20.35 29.58
C LYS A 500 23.39 -18.83 29.38
N ALA A 501 24.44 -18.12 29.82
CA ALA A 501 24.49 -16.66 29.69
C ALA A 501 24.38 -16.21 28.22
N ARG A 502 25.07 -16.89 27.31
CA ARG A 502 25.02 -16.59 25.86
C ARG A 502 23.66 -16.94 25.24
N ALA A 503 23.04 -18.04 25.65
CA ALA A 503 21.70 -18.39 25.19
C ALA A 503 20.66 -17.36 25.65
N LEU A 504 20.70 -16.95 26.92
CA LEU A 504 19.83 -15.89 27.45
C LEU A 504 20.02 -14.55 26.74
N GLU A 505 21.26 -14.17 26.43
CA GLU A 505 21.56 -12.98 25.62
C GLU A 505 20.85 -13.04 24.25
N GLY A 506 20.91 -14.20 23.59
CA GLY A 506 20.25 -14.43 22.32
C GLY A 506 18.73 -14.40 22.40
N PHE A 507 18.15 -15.05 23.41
CA PHE A 507 16.70 -15.05 23.65
C PHE A 507 16.18 -13.64 23.96
N GLN A 508 16.94 -12.87 24.74
CA GLN A 508 16.61 -11.47 25.03
C GLN A 508 16.68 -10.59 23.77
N ALA A 509 17.59 -10.88 22.82
CA ALA A 509 17.63 -10.17 21.54
C ALA A 509 16.38 -10.46 20.68
N VAL A 510 15.87 -11.69 20.71
CA VAL A 510 14.59 -12.05 20.06
C VAL A 510 13.43 -11.35 20.75
N ASN A 511 13.38 -11.37 22.09
CA ASN A 511 12.37 -10.69 22.91
C ASN A 511 12.27 -9.19 22.60
N ALA A 512 13.42 -8.53 22.39
CA ALA A 512 13.49 -7.11 22.08
C ALA A 512 12.88 -6.77 20.71
N PHE A 513 12.95 -7.69 19.76
CA PHE A 513 12.30 -7.55 18.45
C PHE A 513 10.81 -7.91 18.54
N ASP A 514 10.50 -9.07 19.11
CA ASP A 514 9.15 -9.58 19.22
C ASP A 514 8.98 -10.47 20.47
N ALA A 515 8.39 -9.87 21.50
CA ALA A 515 8.13 -10.50 22.79
C ALA A 515 7.10 -11.64 22.74
N GLY A 516 6.34 -11.79 21.65
CA GLY A 516 5.35 -12.86 21.53
C GLY A 516 5.83 -14.12 20.82
N ILE A 517 7.07 -14.13 20.31
CA ILE A 517 7.66 -15.36 19.76
C ILE A 517 7.87 -16.37 20.90
N SER A 518 7.43 -17.61 20.70
CA SER A 518 7.80 -18.70 21.60
C SER A 518 9.11 -19.34 21.16
N ILE A 519 9.99 -19.71 22.09
CA ILE A 519 11.31 -20.27 21.80
C ILE A 519 11.32 -21.75 22.20
N VAL A 520 11.74 -22.59 21.25
CA VAL A 520 12.04 -24.00 21.46
C VAL A 520 13.53 -24.19 21.26
N ALA A 521 14.21 -24.78 22.24
CA ALA A 521 15.61 -25.14 22.10
C ALA A 521 15.77 -26.65 21.95
N ILE A 522 16.78 -27.05 21.18
CA ILE A 522 17.10 -28.46 20.93
C ILE A 522 18.51 -28.70 21.45
N SER A 523 18.73 -29.86 22.05
CA SER A 523 20.06 -30.34 22.46
C SER A 523 21.06 -30.27 21.30
N PRO A 524 22.39 -30.36 21.59
CA PRO A 524 23.36 -30.65 20.55
C PRO A 524 22.86 -31.75 19.60
N GLU A 525 23.19 -31.58 18.32
CA GLU A 525 22.91 -32.51 17.24
C GLU A 525 23.24 -33.96 17.68
N PRO A 526 22.51 -34.99 17.20
CA PRO A 526 22.54 -36.31 17.83
C PRO A 526 23.93 -36.97 17.78
N ILE A 527 24.69 -36.80 18.86
CA ILE A 527 25.96 -37.51 19.11
C ILE A 527 25.65 -38.86 19.73
N ASN A 528 26.33 -39.91 19.29
CA ASN A 528 26.21 -41.20 19.94
C ASN A 528 26.87 -41.21 21.33
N ASN A 529 26.11 -41.72 22.30
CA ASN A 529 26.53 -42.11 23.65
C ASN A 529 27.32 -41.03 24.41
N PRO A 530 26.70 -39.88 24.69
CA PRO A 530 27.40 -38.82 25.35
C PRO A 530 27.75 -39.12 26.81
N ALA A 531 29.00 -38.84 27.18
CA ALA A 531 29.42 -38.94 28.57
C ALA A 531 28.95 -37.73 29.36
N ALA A 532 28.29 -37.97 30.49
CA ALA A 532 27.91 -36.92 31.43
C ALA A 532 29.13 -36.05 31.81
N GLY A 533 28.95 -34.73 31.78
CA GLY A 533 29.99 -33.75 32.06
C GLY A 533 30.98 -33.48 30.92
N ASN A 534 30.81 -34.10 29.74
CA ASN A 534 31.56 -33.68 28.55
C ASN A 534 31.07 -32.31 28.03
N VAL A 535 31.82 -31.70 27.11
CA VAL A 535 31.53 -30.33 26.69
C VAL A 535 30.16 -30.12 26.04
N HIS A 536 29.68 -31.09 25.27
CA HIS A 536 28.35 -31.01 24.67
C HIS A 536 27.24 -31.24 25.70
N ASP A 537 27.46 -32.05 26.74
CA ASP A 537 26.55 -32.19 27.88
C ASP A 537 26.48 -30.89 28.69
N LEU A 538 27.62 -30.24 28.93
CA LEU A 538 27.66 -28.94 29.61
C LEU A 538 26.92 -27.86 28.79
N ASN A 539 27.08 -27.87 27.45
CA ASN A 539 26.36 -26.97 26.56
C ASN A 539 24.85 -27.24 26.59
N ARG A 540 24.44 -28.51 26.48
CA ARG A 540 23.05 -28.95 26.61
C ARG A 540 22.42 -28.43 27.89
N LEU A 541 23.05 -28.67 29.04
CA LEU A 541 22.58 -28.18 30.35
C LEU A 541 22.45 -26.65 30.37
N GLY A 542 23.39 -25.93 29.77
CA GLY A 542 23.35 -24.47 29.73
C GLY A 542 22.16 -23.95 28.92
N VAL A 543 21.88 -24.56 27.77
CA VAL A 543 20.71 -24.20 26.93
C VAL A 543 19.39 -24.61 27.61
N MET A 544 19.34 -25.77 28.26
CA MET A 544 18.18 -26.21 29.06
C MET A 544 17.86 -25.20 30.18
N GLU A 545 18.87 -24.82 30.97
CA GLU A 545 18.66 -23.83 32.03
C GLU A 545 18.26 -22.46 31.47
N ALA A 546 18.77 -22.06 30.31
CA ALA A 546 18.40 -20.80 29.67
C ALA A 546 16.96 -20.79 29.17
N ILE A 547 16.48 -21.90 28.57
CA ILE A 547 15.12 -21.96 28.04
C ILE A 547 14.08 -22.04 29.17
N ASP A 548 14.39 -22.73 30.27
CA ASP A 548 13.54 -22.78 31.46
C ASP A 548 13.46 -21.43 32.20
N GLU A 549 14.53 -20.63 32.16
CA GLU A 549 14.60 -19.32 32.82
C GLU A 549 13.93 -18.20 32.01
N HIS A 550 13.96 -18.27 30.67
CA HIS A 550 13.49 -17.18 29.82
C HIS A 550 11.95 -17.22 29.63
N PRO A 551 11.23 -16.09 29.74
CA PRO A 551 9.76 -16.08 29.67
C PRO A 551 9.16 -16.52 28.33
N GLN A 552 9.92 -16.43 27.24
CA GLN A 552 9.51 -16.92 25.92
C GLN A 552 9.81 -18.41 25.72
N GLY A 553 10.55 -19.06 26.62
CA GLY A 553 10.90 -20.47 26.50
C GLY A 553 9.71 -21.38 26.76
N ILE A 554 9.40 -22.26 25.81
CA ILE A 554 8.23 -23.17 25.88
C ILE A 554 8.60 -24.65 25.90
N GLY A 555 9.87 -24.98 25.73
CA GLY A 555 10.34 -26.36 25.83
C GLY A 555 11.76 -26.59 25.33
N PHE A 556 12.33 -27.69 25.80
CA PHE A 556 13.60 -28.24 25.36
C PHE A 556 13.41 -29.64 24.79
N ILE A 557 13.98 -29.90 23.62
CA ILE A 557 13.96 -31.20 22.93
C ILE A 557 15.33 -31.85 23.16
N ASP A 558 15.35 -32.93 23.95
CA ASP A 558 16.61 -33.53 24.42
C ASP A 558 16.95 -34.84 23.72
N PHE A 559 17.56 -34.75 22.54
CA PHE A 559 18.09 -35.93 21.82
C PHE A 559 19.39 -36.47 22.39
N TYR A 560 19.98 -35.71 23.30
CA TYR A 560 21.24 -36.03 23.96
C TYR A 560 20.99 -36.73 25.30
N ASN A 561 19.72 -36.91 25.70
CA ASN A 561 19.32 -37.69 26.86
C ASN A 561 19.63 -39.19 26.64
N PRO A 562 20.56 -39.79 27.40
CA PRO A 562 20.93 -41.19 27.22
C PRO A 562 19.81 -42.18 27.56
N SER A 563 18.75 -41.73 28.24
CA SER A 563 17.58 -42.56 28.55
C SER A 563 16.51 -42.59 27.44
N ASP A 564 16.58 -41.66 26.48
CA ASP A 564 15.69 -41.60 25.31
C ASP A 564 16.47 -41.11 24.07
N PRO A 565 17.47 -41.88 23.59
CA PRO A 565 18.29 -41.45 22.47
C PRO A 565 17.49 -41.49 21.16
N LEU A 566 17.71 -40.50 20.28
CA LEU A 566 17.08 -40.46 18.95
C LEU A 566 17.38 -41.71 18.10
N TRP A 567 18.65 -42.14 18.10
CA TRP A 567 19.11 -43.36 17.47
C TRP A 567 20.13 -44.07 18.36
N THR A 568 20.20 -45.39 18.27
CA THR A 568 21.13 -46.20 19.06
C THR A 568 22.36 -46.57 18.25
N GLY A 569 23.53 -46.69 18.88
CA GLY A 569 24.74 -47.16 18.24
C GLY A 569 25.95 -47.22 19.16
N THR A 570 27.11 -47.53 18.60
CA THR A 570 28.44 -47.57 19.19
C THR A 570 29.41 -46.79 18.30
N GLY A 571 30.42 -46.12 18.88
CA GLY A 571 31.32 -45.22 18.14
C GLY A 571 30.99 -43.74 18.36
N THR A 572 31.68 -42.85 17.63
CA THR A 572 31.38 -41.40 17.61
C THR A 572 30.59 -41.07 16.37
N GLU A 573 30.09 -39.83 16.25
CA GLU A 573 29.54 -39.30 14.99
C GLU A 573 30.54 -39.60 13.86
N ALA A 574 31.76 -39.05 13.95
CA ALA A 574 32.87 -39.21 13.00
C ALA A 574 33.41 -40.64 12.78
N SER A 575 32.97 -41.63 13.55
CA SER A 575 33.45 -43.01 13.45
C SER A 575 32.39 -43.99 13.98
N PRO A 576 31.23 -44.07 13.30
CA PRO A 576 30.14 -44.93 13.74
C PRO A 576 30.56 -46.40 13.49
N GLN A 577 30.23 -47.29 14.43
CA GLN A 577 30.50 -48.73 14.32
C GLN A 577 29.30 -49.46 13.71
N ASN A 578 29.46 -50.66 13.15
CA ASN A 578 28.42 -51.40 12.40
C ASN A 578 27.09 -51.64 13.17
N ASP A 579 26.24 -50.61 13.28
CA ASP A 579 24.97 -50.57 14.01
C ASP A 579 23.97 -49.57 13.38
N GLN A 580 22.84 -49.32 14.05
CA GLN A 580 21.77 -48.45 13.55
C GLN A 580 22.26 -47.02 13.21
N GLN A 581 23.26 -46.49 13.92
CA GLN A 581 23.82 -45.16 13.65
C GLN A 581 24.47 -45.10 12.26
N THR A 582 25.23 -46.13 11.86
CA THR A 582 25.87 -46.17 10.52
C THR A 582 24.88 -46.09 9.36
N GLN A 583 23.62 -46.46 9.59
CA GLN A 583 22.58 -46.43 8.57
C GLN A 583 21.93 -45.05 8.43
N LEU A 584 22.16 -44.15 9.40
CA LEU A 584 21.53 -42.83 9.49
C LEU A 584 22.53 -41.68 9.35
N VAL A 585 23.83 -41.96 9.39
CA VAL A 585 24.92 -41.01 9.12
C VAL A 585 25.25 -40.98 7.63
N GLY A 586 25.63 -39.81 7.12
CA GLY A 586 26.01 -39.52 5.75
C GLY A 586 27.47 -39.85 5.44
N PHE A 587 27.90 -39.58 4.20
CA PHE A 587 29.27 -39.92 3.75
C PHE A 587 30.39 -39.21 4.49
N ASP A 588 30.14 -38.00 5.01
CA ASP A 588 31.16 -37.24 5.74
C ASP A 588 31.31 -37.72 7.17
N THR A 589 30.58 -38.77 7.54
CA THR A 589 30.57 -39.41 8.86
C THR A 589 30.20 -38.44 9.98
N ILE A 590 29.70 -37.25 9.70
CA ILE A 590 29.29 -36.32 10.75
C ILE A 590 27.79 -36.12 10.59
N HIS A 591 27.37 -35.57 9.47
CA HIS A 591 25.97 -35.24 9.27
C HIS A 591 25.10 -36.47 9.10
N ALA A 592 23.82 -36.31 9.40
CA ALA A 592 22.82 -37.31 9.06
C ALA A 592 22.71 -37.46 7.54
N ASN A 593 22.39 -38.67 7.09
CA ASN A 593 21.91 -38.86 5.73
C ASN A 593 20.42 -38.51 5.63
N TRP A 594 19.81 -38.61 4.44
CA TRP A 594 18.40 -38.21 4.26
C TRP A 594 17.42 -38.96 5.18
N ALA A 595 17.68 -40.24 5.50
CA ALA A 595 16.82 -41.01 6.40
C ALA A 595 17.01 -40.56 7.86
N GLY A 596 18.25 -40.27 8.25
CA GLY A 596 18.56 -39.69 9.55
C GLY A 596 17.94 -38.29 9.74
N TYR A 597 18.06 -37.41 8.75
CA TYR A 597 17.42 -36.10 8.78
C TYR A 597 15.90 -36.17 8.83
N LYS A 598 15.31 -37.11 8.09
CA LYS A 598 13.87 -37.35 8.15
C LYS A 598 13.43 -37.77 9.55
N LEU A 599 14.12 -38.74 10.16
CA LEU A 599 13.84 -39.18 11.53
C LEU A 599 13.99 -38.01 12.52
N TYR A 600 15.07 -37.24 12.39
CA TYR A 600 15.37 -36.10 13.25
C TYR A 600 14.28 -35.02 13.18
N GLY A 601 13.98 -34.52 11.99
CA GLY A 601 12.96 -33.47 11.82
C GLY A 601 11.54 -33.93 12.18
N GLN A 602 11.18 -35.19 11.92
CA GLN A 602 9.90 -35.75 12.35
C GLN A 602 9.80 -35.85 13.87
N ARG A 603 10.89 -36.22 14.55
CA ARG A 603 10.93 -36.28 16.01
C ARG A 603 10.86 -34.87 16.61
N ILE A 604 11.55 -33.89 16.04
CA ILE A 604 11.43 -32.47 16.44
C ILE A 604 9.96 -32.02 16.35
N ALA A 605 9.31 -32.23 15.20
CA ALA A 605 7.90 -31.86 15.03
C ALA A 605 6.98 -32.60 16.02
N ALA A 606 7.24 -33.88 16.30
CA ALA A 606 6.46 -34.65 17.26
C ALA A 606 6.59 -34.10 18.69
N GLU A 607 7.79 -33.73 19.13
CA GLU A 607 7.99 -33.16 20.47
C GLU A 607 7.47 -31.73 20.57
N MET A 608 7.63 -30.91 19.52
CA MET A 608 7.02 -29.58 19.44
C MET A 608 5.49 -29.64 19.53
N SER A 609 4.86 -30.71 19.06
CA SER A 609 3.41 -30.83 18.92
C SER A 609 2.63 -30.55 20.22
N GLU A 610 3.21 -30.90 21.37
CA GLU A 610 2.59 -30.75 22.69
C GLU A 610 2.99 -29.44 23.40
N MET A 611 3.99 -28.72 22.88
CA MET A 611 4.41 -27.43 23.42
C MET A 611 3.35 -26.36 23.11
N LYS A 612 3.21 -25.39 24.02
CA LYS A 612 2.15 -24.40 23.94
C LYS A 612 2.67 -23.02 23.59
N ILE A 613 1.91 -22.32 22.77
CA ILE A 613 2.13 -20.92 22.39
C ILE A 613 0.94 -20.06 22.82
N PRO A 614 1.11 -18.73 22.94
CA PRO A 614 -0.02 -17.82 23.15
C PRO A 614 -1.07 -17.94 22.05
N ILE A 615 -2.36 -17.97 22.39
CA ILE A 615 -3.44 -18.13 21.41
C ILE A 615 -3.48 -16.99 20.38
N GLU A 616 -3.02 -15.81 20.77
CA GLU A 616 -2.92 -14.63 19.90
C GLU A 616 -1.94 -14.85 18.73
N ARG A 617 -1.03 -15.82 18.86
CA ARG A 617 -0.11 -16.24 17.80
C ARG A 617 -0.68 -17.31 16.89
N ALA A 618 -1.77 -17.95 17.29
CA ALA A 618 -2.33 -19.10 16.58
C ALA A 618 -3.10 -18.71 15.30
N TRP A 619 -3.52 -17.45 15.18
CA TRP A 619 -4.48 -16.97 14.18
C TRP A 619 -3.90 -15.91 13.23
N LEU A 620 -2.62 -16.04 12.88
CA LEU A 620 -1.90 -15.15 11.95
C LEU A 620 -2.26 -15.41 10.49
#